data_AF-A0A812KC51-F1
#
_entry.id   AF-A0A812KC51-F1
#
_cell.length_a   1.000
_cell.length_b   1.000
_cell.length_c   1.000
_cell.angle_alpha   90.00
_cell.angle_beta   90.00
_cell.angle_gamma   90.00
#
_symmetry.space_group_name_H-M   'P 1'
#
loop_
_entity.id
_entity.type
_entity.pdbx_description
1 polymer ?
#
loop_
_entity_poly.entity_id
_entity_poly.type
_entity_poly.pdbx_seq_one_letter_code
_entity_poly.pdbx_strand_id
1 'polypeptide(L)'
;MPNFFFQGARDIFSNVRDDAAESTARFKETGRFAEIYTGIQRSQEMAMLRSLDAIREQFPQGATREILFGVLRRAAMSSSQLSSALYDFALRLQAKEPAQAEVGKVNILSELWALDEGRCIVSARRPGEGGRRPWVNADADILLDEQVAALRTTLAECAKRPLFAHVAPEILARPTFLALVRVFDVFQPSEGESSTCGPYSPTEFAAIDDFLEQVTRTSVMRRAFRHITKTLPVLLTRPWKEVLFKLWFQRRDGKPCVFEHVFLGNLTEDISGQPVAGGFHCWLKFYLEEVRGTARYLGYIYNNAEAGLMNSRFVSGKFVWDYSGYKLVKDQGGFFIGTSPEWQLATGTAAYFETSTPNFARQNGWVPWTNAYAYNEGYTKETTHDGERYRHVLCRAGSSGSATDDLVEDSGFLITSYSIYLGPAFLDDSSGPDHICTSVELAESLPRWLVEDGIVVHPEDAFSQECVRFCVARGCRSVRESLSMLREALVFDLEDAIAAAKTPGYPRITELVEDTFEVVPTLLAYAEEPGPMSEKLPALLAELRGQGRRGPRLHRPLRLLLTGRAEGAPIAELLQLLELAQKEGGDEAGVRLADRVALIHQIFSSPPFSHVLNAGAVAFVN
;
A
#
# COMPACT_ATOMS: atom_id res chain seq x y z
N MET A 1 -11.06 39.73 -10.92
CA MET A 1 -12.29 39.86 -10.12
C MET A 1 -12.01 40.78 -8.94
N PRO A 2 -12.97 41.59 -8.46
CA PRO A 2 -12.72 42.53 -7.37
C PRO A 2 -12.39 41.83 -6.04
N ASN A 3 -11.50 42.43 -5.23
CA ASN A 3 -11.05 41.90 -3.92
C ASN A 3 -12.20 41.57 -2.93
N PHE A 4 -13.38 42.18 -3.08
CA PHE A 4 -14.51 41.96 -2.16
C PHE A 4 -15.16 40.58 -2.31
N PHE A 5 -15.16 39.99 -3.52
CA PHE A 5 -15.69 38.64 -3.74
C PHE A 5 -14.87 37.59 -2.95
N PHE A 6 -13.58 37.84 -2.79
CA PHE A 6 -12.66 36.96 -2.06
C PHE A 6 -12.79 37.07 -0.54
N GLN A 7 -13.19 38.23 -0.01
CA GLN A 7 -13.38 38.40 1.44
C GLN A 7 -14.66 37.73 1.93
N GLY A 8 -15.77 37.90 1.19
CA GLY A 8 -17.01 37.15 1.45
C GLY A 8 -16.82 35.64 1.32
N ALA A 9 -16.09 35.18 0.30
CA ALA A 9 -15.77 33.76 0.14
C ALA A 9 -14.91 33.17 1.28
N ARG A 10 -13.99 33.97 1.84
CA ARG A 10 -13.17 33.56 3.00
C ARG A 10 -13.99 33.42 4.28
N ASP A 11 -14.90 34.35 4.55
CA ASP A 11 -15.77 34.31 5.74
C ASP A 11 -16.82 33.18 5.64
N ILE A 12 -17.30 32.87 4.43
CA ILE A 12 -18.13 31.68 4.17
C ILE A 12 -17.34 30.41 4.54
N PHE A 13 -16.10 30.33 4.08
CA PHE A 13 -15.27 29.15 4.24
C PHE A 13 -14.88 28.88 5.70
N SER A 14 -14.51 29.92 6.47
CA SER A 14 -14.14 29.76 7.88
C SER A 14 -15.30 29.23 8.73
N ASN A 15 -16.52 29.74 8.51
CA ASN A 15 -17.69 29.30 9.27
C ASN A 15 -18.08 27.85 8.96
N VAL A 16 -18.04 27.45 7.68
CA VAL A 16 -18.35 26.07 7.29
C VAL A 16 -17.30 25.09 7.84
N ARG A 17 -16.04 25.50 7.91
CA ARG A 17 -14.96 24.72 8.54
C ARG A 17 -15.21 24.49 10.03
N ASP A 18 -15.54 25.54 10.78
CA ASP A 18 -15.79 25.47 12.22
C ASP A 18 -17.02 24.61 12.53
N ASP A 19 -18.12 24.81 11.79
CA ASP A 19 -19.34 24.04 11.96
C ASP A 19 -19.15 22.56 11.57
N ALA A 20 -18.37 22.27 10.52
CA ALA A 20 -18.03 20.89 10.14
C ALA A 20 -17.17 20.19 11.22
N ALA A 21 -16.30 20.93 11.90
CA ALA A 21 -15.53 20.42 13.04
C ALA A 21 -16.44 20.12 14.24
N GLU A 22 -17.37 21.02 14.58
CA GLU A 22 -18.35 20.81 15.64
C GLU A 22 -19.27 19.60 15.34
N SER A 23 -19.78 19.52 14.11
CA SER A 23 -20.57 18.40 13.63
C SER A 23 -19.84 17.06 13.76
N THR A 24 -18.53 17.02 13.45
CA THR A 24 -17.70 15.83 13.63
C THR A 24 -17.52 15.46 15.11
N ALA A 25 -17.38 16.44 15.98
CA ALA A 25 -17.30 16.22 17.42
C ALA A 25 -18.61 15.65 17.99
N ARG A 26 -19.77 16.18 17.58
CA ARG A 26 -21.08 15.62 17.96
C ARG A 26 -21.30 14.21 17.43
N PHE A 27 -20.87 13.94 16.20
CA PHE A 27 -20.89 12.60 15.62
C PHE A 27 -20.05 11.61 16.42
N LYS A 28 -18.87 12.01 16.91
CA LYS A 28 -18.05 11.17 17.77
C LYS A 28 -18.78 10.73 19.04
N GLU A 29 -19.60 11.60 19.62
CA GLU A 29 -20.36 11.31 20.84
C GLU A 29 -21.60 10.45 20.58
N THR A 30 -22.29 10.69 19.46
CA THR A 30 -23.62 10.11 19.18
C THR A 30 -23.60 8.92 18.21
N GLY A 31 -22.60 8.84 17.34
CA GLY A 31 -22.53 7.90 16.21
C GLY A 31 -23.55 8.15 15.09
N ARG A 32 -24.31 9.25 15.14
CA ARG A 32 -25.40 9.55 14.20
C ARG A 32 -24.88 10.38 13.03
N PHE A 33 -24.91 9.83 11.81
CA PHE A 33 -24.46 10.57 10.62
C PHE A 33 -25.24 11.86 10.37
N ALA A 34 -26.50 11.93 10.82
CA ALA A 34 -27.33 13.14 10.78
C ALA A 34 -26.70 14.37 11.42
N GLU A 35 -25.91 14.21 12.49
CA GLU A 35 -25.22 15.34 13.13
C GLU A 35 -24.17 15.97 12.21
N ILE A 36 -23.60 15.18 11.29
CA ILE A 36 -22.66 15.69 10.29
C ILE A 36 -23.39 16.54 9.26
N TYR A 37 -24.34 15.93 8.54
CA TYR A 37 -24.87 16.60 7.36
C TYR A 37 -25.86 17.72 7.69
N THR A 38 -26.60 17.67 8.80
CA THR A 38 -27.54 18.73 9.16
C THR A 38 -26.85 20.02 9.60
N GLY A 39 -25.77 19.90 10.40
CA GLY A 39 -24.97 21.05 10.85
C GLY A 39 -24.29 21.76 9.69
N ILE A 40 -23.61 20.99 8.83
CA ILE A 40 -22.94 21.52 7.64
C ILE A 40 -23.93 22.19 6.67
N GLN A 41 -25.07 21.57 6.38
CA GLN A 41 -26.07 22.16 5.49
C GLN A 41 -26.62 23.48 6.02
N ARG A 42 -26.94 23.53 7.32
CA ARG A 42 -27.39 24.76 7.96
C ARG A 42 -26.33 25.86 7.87
N SER A 43 -25.06 25.53 8.03
CA SER A 43 -23.94 26.46 7.88
C SER A 43 -23.85 27.01 6.45
N GLN A 44 -23.90 26.13 5.45
CA GLN A 44 -23.87 26.50 4.04
C GLN A 44 -25.06 27.39 3.65
N GLU A 45 -26.26 27.07 4.13
CA GLU A 45 -27.46 27.90 3.95
C GLU A 45 -27.28 29.30 4.57
N MET A 46 -26.83 29.37 5.83
CA MET A 46 -26.59 30.64 6.51
C MET A 46 -25.50 31.48 5.82
N ALA A 47 -24.45 30.83 5.33
CA ALA A 47 -23.36 31.49 4.61
C ALA A 47 -23.84 32.06 3.26
N MET A 48 -24.67 31.31 2.54
CA MET A 48 -25.31 31.80 1.31
C MET A 48 -26.26 32.98 1.59
N LEU A 49 -27.07 32.92 2.65
CA LEU A 49 -27.95 34.03 3.04
C LEU A 49 -27.16 35.31 3.36
N ARG A 50 -26.07 35.19 4.12
CA ARG A 50 -25.16 36.30 4.39
C ARG A 50 -24.54 36.87 3.12
N SER A 51 -24.19 36.00 2.16
CA SER A 51 -23.63 36.42 0.87
C SER A 51 -24.66 37.20 0.05
N LEU A 52 -25.90 36.73 0.01
CA LEU A 52 -27.00 37.44 -0.65
C LEU A 52 -27.26 38.80 0.02
N ASP A 53 -27.20 38.87 1.34
CA ASP A 53 -27.36 40.13 2.09
C ASP A 53 -26.20 41.10 1.79
N ALA A 54 -24.95 40.61 1.74
CA ALA A 54 -23.78 41.42 1.38
C ALA A 54 -23.84 41.93 -0.08
N ILE A 55 -24.29 41.10 -1.02
CA ILE A 55 -24.49 41.53 -2.42
C ILE A 55 -25.64 42.55 -2.49
N ARG A 56 -26.73 42.34 -1.74
CA ARG A 56 -27.88 43.26 -1.68
C ARG A 56 -27.46 44.65 -1.26
N GLU A 57 -26.57 44.77 -0.28
CA GLU A 57 -26.09 46.06 0.23
C GLU A 57 -25.31 46.88 -0.81
N GLN A 58 -24.81 46.26 -1.88
CA GLN A 58 -24.13 46.95 -2.98
C GLN A 58 -25.09 47.59 -4.01
N PHE A 59 -26.38 47.29 -3.96
CA PHE A 59 -27.38 47.88 -4.85
C PHE A 59 -28.07 49.09 -4.18
N PRO A 60 -28.38 50.17 -4.93
CA PRO A 60 -29.11 51.32 -4.40
C PRO A 60 -30.42 50.92 -3.71
N GLN A 61 -30.74 51.58 -2.59
CA GLN A 61 -31.98 51.30 -1.86
C GLN A 61 -33.21 51.59 -2.74
N GLY A 62 -34.10 50.62 -2.87
CA GLY A 62 -35.33 50.75 -3.66
C GLY A 62 -36.21 49.51 -3.62
N ALA A 63 -37.50 49.66 -3.93
CA ALA A 63 -38.48 48.57 -3.86
C ALA A 63 -38.11 47.37 -4.75
N THR A 64 -37.58 47.62 -5.94
CA THR A 64 -37.12 46.57 -6.88
C THR A 64 -35.98 45.72 -6.29
N ARG A 65 -35.05 46.34 -5.55
CA ARG A 65 -33.97 45.64 -4.87
C ARG A 65 -34.52 44.68 -3.82
N GLU A 66 -35.39 45.15 -2.95
CA GLU A 66 -35.95 44.33 -1.87
C GLU A 66 -36.80 43.17 -2.41
N ILE A 67 -37.55 43.40 -3.49
CA ILE A 67 -38.31 42.35 -4.16
C ILE A 67 -37.37 41.29 -4.74
N LEU A 68 -36.36 41.71 -5.51
CA LEU A 68 -35.41 40.78 -6.16
C LEU A 68 -34.66 39.94 -5.14
N PHE A 69 -34.02 40.57 -4.14
CA PHE A 69 -33.26 39.85 -3.13
C PHE A 69 -34.17 39.05 -2.19
N GLY A 70 -35.42 39.48 -1.96
CA GLY A 70 -36.42 38.67 -1.26
C GLY A 70 -36.79 37.40 -2.03
N VAL A 71 -36.91 37.46 -3.36
CA VAL A 71 -37.12 36.27 -4.20
C VAL A 71 -35.90 35.36 -4.18
N LEU A 72 -34.69 35.92 -4.37
CA LEU A 72 -33.44 35.16 -4.31
C LEU A 72 -33.27 34.46 -2.96
N ARG A 73 -33.52 35.16 -1.85
CA ARG A 73 -33.47 34.60 -0.49
C ARG A 73 -34.43 33.43 -0.30
N ARG A 74 -35.68 33.56 -0.79
CA ARG A 74 -36.67 32.47 -0.75
C ARG A 74 -36.23 31.28 -1.60
N ALA A 75 -35.73 31.52 -2.81
CA ALA A 75 -35.23 30.47 -3.70
C ALA A 75 -34.04 29.73 -3.08
N ALA A 76 -33.13 30.49 -2.47
CA ALA A 76 -31.97 30.00 -1.75
C ALA A 76 -32.35 29.11 -0.57
N MET A 77 -33.28 29.56 0.30
CA MET A 77 -33.81 28.75 1.42
C MET A 77 -34.57 27.50 0.96
N SER A 78 -35.09 27.49 -0.26
CA SER A 78 -35.82 26.34 -0.81
C SER A 78 -34.90 25.31 -1.52
N SER A 79 -33.59 25.58 -1.62
CA SER A 79 -32.66 24.72 -2.36
C SER A 79 -31.33 24.57 -1.62
N SER A 80 -31.22 23.49 -0.84
CA SER A 80 -29.93 23.03 -0.27
C SER A 80 -28.88 22.76 -1.36
N GLN A 81 -29.32 22.40 -2.57
CA GLN A 81 -28.48 22.18 -3.74
C GLN A 81 -27.78 23.46 -4.21
N LEU A 82 -28.45 24.62 -4.16
CA LEU A 82 -27.85 25.90 -4.56
C LEU A 82 -26.72 26.31 -3.60
N SER A 83 -26.96 26.16 -2.29
CA SER A 83 -25.96 26.44 -1.25
C SER A 83 -24.69 25.60 -1.45
N SER A 84 -24.87 24.30 -1.70
CA SER A 84 -23.80 23.34 -1.92
C SER A 84 -23.01 23.64 -3.21
N ALA A 85 -23.71 23.99 -4.31
CA ALA A 85 -23.07 24.35 -5.57
C ALA A 85 -22.24 25.64 -5.49
N LEU A 86 -22.71 26.63 -4.73
CA LEU A 86 -21.95 27.88 -4.51
C LEU A 86 -20.72 27.65 -3.62
N TYR A 87 -20.83 26.78 -2.61
CA TYR A 87 -19.69 26.37 -1.79
C TYR A 87 -18.63 25.63 -2.62
N ASP A 88 -19.04 24.70 -3.50
CA ASP A 88 -18.15 24.03 -4.44
C ASP A 88 -17.47 25.00 -5.40
N PHE A 89 -18.22 25.96 -5.93
CA PHE A 89 -17.65 27.02 -6.77
C PHE A 89 -16.60 27.86 -6.02
N ALA A 90 -16.86 28.22 -4.76
CA ALA A 90 -15.92 28.96 -3.93
C ALA A 90 -14.63 28.16 -3.66
N LEU A 91 -14.75 26.85 -3.42
CA LEU A 91 -13.61 25.93 -3.29
C LEU A 91 -12.76 25.88 -4.56
N ARG A 92 -13.39 25.77 -5.73
CA ARG A 92 -12.68 25.76 -7.03
C ARG A 92 -11.91 27.04 -7.30
N LEU A 93 -12.41 28.20 -6.84
CA LEU A 93 -11.69 29.47 -6.98
C LEU A 93 -10.43 29.55 -6.11
N GLN A 94 -10.29 28.69 -5.10
CA GLN A 94 -9.14 28.65 -4.19
C GLN A 94 -8.13 27.56 -4.54
N ALA A 95 -8.54 26.54 -5.31
CA ALA A 95 -7.67 25.45 -5.72
C ALA A 95 -6.57 25.94 -6.69
N LYS A 96 -5.32 25.52 -6.45
CA LYS A 96 -4.22 25.68 -7.43
C LYS A 96 -4.46 24.74 -8.61
N GLU A 97 -4.20 25.22 -9.83
CA GLU A 97 -4.30 24.41 -11.05
C GLU A 97 -3.52 23.09 -10.91
N PRO A 98 -4.12 21.94 -11.25
CA PRO A 98 -3.41 20.67 -11.21
C PRO A 98 -2.33 20.64 -12.30
N ALA A 99 -1.18 20.07 -11.97
CA ALA A 99 -0.09 19.84 -12.90
C ALA A 99 -0.55 18.93 -14.05
N GLN A 100 -0.34 19.38 -15.30
CA GLN A 100 -0.62 18.60 -16.49
C GLN A 100 0.40 17.45 -16.60
N ALA A 101 -0.09 16.20 -16.52
CA ALA A 101 0.71 15.01 -16.78
C ALA A 101 0.63 14.62 -18.27
N GLU A 102 1.76 14.20 -18.84
CA GLU A 102 1.92 13.85 -20.26
C GLU A 102 1.08 12.65 -20.71
N VAL A 103 0.58 12.74 -21.95
CA VAL A 103 -0.40 11.82 -22.54
C VAL A 103 0.30 10.71 -23.34
N GLY A 104 0.51 9.56 -22.73
CA GLY A 104 0.65 8.27 -23.43
C GLY A 104 -0.73 7.68 -23.78
N LYS A 105 -0.83 6.46 -24.34
CA LYS A 105 -2.13 5.77 -24.53
C LYS A 105 -2.76 5.49 -23.15
N VAL A 106 -3.54 6.43 -22.64
CA VAL A 106 -4.10 6.39 -21.28
C VAL A 106 -5.30 5.43 -21.24
N ASN A 107 -5.29 4.48 -20.29
CA ASN A 107 -6.47 3.66 -20.00
C ASN A 107 -7.53 4.49 -19.25
N ILE A 108 -8.81 4.11 -19.33
CA ILE A 108 -9.90 4.88 -18.70
C ILE A 108 -9.66 5.17 -17.22
N LEU A 109 -9.13 4.21 -16.45
CA LEU A 109 -8.93 4.36 -15.00
C LEU A 109 -7.92 5.47 -14.68
N SER A 110 -6.89 5.63 -15.52
CA SER A 110 -5.88 6.67 -15.39
C SER A 110 -6.43 8.04 -15.82
N GLU A 111 -7.33 8.09 -16.80
CA GLU A 111 -8.06 9.32 -17.15
C GLU A 111 -9.02 9.76 -16.02
N LEU A 112 -9.75 8.80 -15.43
CA LEU A 112 -10.61 9.08 -14.28
C LEU A 112 -9.78 9.60 -13.10
N TRP A 113 -8.60 9.02 -12.87
CA TRP A 113 -7.65 9.52 -11.87
C TRP A 113 -7.24 10.97 -12.14
N ALA A 114 -6.87 11.33 -13.37
CA ALA A 114 -6.47 12.70 -13.67
C ALA A 114 -7.61 13.73 -13.53
N LEU A 115 -8.86 13.30 -13.72
CA LEU A 115 -10.05 14.16 -13.66
C LEU A 115 -10.65 14.32 -12.27
N ASP A 116 -10.10 13.67 -11.25
CA ASP A 116 -10.63 13.64 -9.88
C ASP A 116 -10.40 14.99 -9.15
N GLU A 117 -11.13 16.01 -9.56
CA GLU A 117 -11.11 17.36 -8.97
C GLU A 117 -11.48 17.35 -7.48
N GLY A 118 -12.28 16.38 -7.03
CA GLY A 118 -12.71 16.22 -5.65
C GLY A 118 -11.66 15.58 -4.74
N ARG A 119 -10.51 15.17 -5.27
CA ARG A 119 -9.44 14.51 -4.52
C ARG A 119 -8.84 15.42 -3.45
N CYS A 120 -8.54 14.83 -2.31
CA CYS A 120 -7.85 15.48 -1.19
C CYS A 120 -6.33 15.42 -1.37
N ILE A 121 -5.63 16.43 -0.87
CA ILE A 121 -4.18 16.40 -0.69
C ILE A 121 -3.89 15.57 0.57
N VAL A 122 -3.05 14.54 0.43
CA VAL A 122 -2.72 13.64 1.53
C VAL A 122 -1.23 13.74 1.83
N SER A 123 -0.87 13.76 3.11
CA SER A 123 0.51 13.68 3.57
C SER A 123 0.68 12.54 4.56
N ALA A 124 1.70 11.73 4.36
CA ALA A 124 2.18 10.77 5.33
C ALA A 124 3.32 11.36 6.18
N ARG A 125 3.76 10.61 7.19
CA ARG A 125 5.03 10.87 7.89
C ARG A 125 6.18 10.19 7.16
N ARG A 126 7.33 10.86 7.04
CA ARG A 126 8.57 10.25 6.51
C ARG A 126 9.67 10.21 7.57
N PRO A 127 10.60 9.24 7.51
CA PRO A 127 11.81 9.28 8.32
C PRO A 127 12.55 10.61 8.12
N GLY A 128 12.88 11.28 9.22
CA GLY A 128 13.69 12.50 9.24
C GLY A 128 14.87 12.37 10.19
N GLU A 129 15.70 13.41 10.27
CA GLU A 129 16.89 13.42 11.13
C GLU A 129 16.55 13.17 12.61
N GLY A 130 17.41 12.39 13.28
CA GLY A 130 17.30 12.10 14.72
C GLY A 130 16.14 11.17 15.10
N GLY A 131 15.69 10.30 14.19
CA GLY A 131 14.62 9.32 14.46
C GLY A 131 13.21 9.91 14.53
N ARG A 132 13.05 11.20 14.21
CA ARG A 132 11.73 11.85 14.09
C ARG A 132 11.08 11.45 12.78
N ARG A 133 9.74 11.42 12.76
CA ARG A 133 8.97 11.20 11.52
C ARG A 133 8.08 12.41 11.21
N PRO A 134 8.60 13.52 10.68
CA PRO A 134 7.81 14.71 10.37
C PRO A 134 6.79 14.47 9.26
N TRP A 135 5.79 15.36 9.20
CA TRP A 135 4.85 15.44 8.07
C TRP A 135 5.58 15.94 6.83
N VAL A 136 5.34 15.31 5.68
CA VAL A 136 5.87 15.80 4.39
C VAL A 136 5.24 17.13 4.00
N ASN A 137 3.93 17.25 4.17
CA ASN A 137 3.16 18.47 4.03
C ASN A 137 2.18 18.57 5.20
N ALA A 138 2.51 19.42 6.18
CA ALA A 138 1.67 19.62 7.37
C ALA A 138 0.34 20.34 7.05
N ASP A 139 0.25 21.02 5.91
CA ASP A 139 -0.93 21.75 5.45
C ASP A 139 -1.81 20.91 4.51
N ALA A 140 -1.56 19.60 4.40
CA ALA A 140 -2.38 18.70 3.60
C ALA A 140 -3.78 18.53 4.21
N ASP A 141 -4.78 18.32 3.34
CA ASP A 141 -6.17 18.07 3.76
C ASP A 141 -6.28 16.84 4.69
N ILE A 142 -5.40 15.84 4.49
CA ILE A 142 -5.37 14.61 5.30
C ILE A 142 -3.93 14.33 5.75
N LEU A 143 -3.75 14.14 7.06
CA LEU A 143 -2.49 13.68 7.66
C LEU A 143 -2.63 12.22 8.12
N LEU A 144 -1.83 11.35 7.52
CA LEU A 144 -1.90 9.90 7.68
C LEU A 144 -0.72 9.35 8.50
N ASP A 145 -1.01 8.65 9.60
CA ASP A 145 -0.01 8.04 10.49
C ASP A 145 -0.12 6.51 10.49
N GLU A 146 0.56 5.87 9.53
CA GLU A 146 0.63 4.40 9.39
C GLU A 146 1.51 3.72 10.45
N GLN A 147 2.28 4.49 11.23
CA GLN A 147 3.01 4.01 12.41
C GLN A 147 3.99 2.86 12.13
N VAL A 148 3.56 1.62 12.41
CA VAL A 148 4.39 0.41 12.48
C VAL A 148 3.73 -0.73 11.71
N ALA A 149 4.54 -1.73 11.33
CA ALA A 149 4.03 -2.93 10.67
C ALA A 149 3.09 -3.70 11.61
N ALA A 150 1.99 -4.22 11.07
CA ALA A 150 1.12 -5.12 11.82
C ALA A 150 1.77 -6.52 11.93
N LEU A 151 1.58 -7.17 13.08
CA LEU A 151 1.90 -8.59 13.19
C LEU A 151 0.89 -9.41 12.40
N ARG A 152 1.35 -10.12 11.36
CA ARG A 152 0.47 -10.90 10.48
C ARG A 152 -0.28 -12.00 11.23
N THR A 153 0.33 -12.62 12.24
CA THR A 153 -0.19 -13.79 12.97
C THR A 153 -0.99 -13.47 14.24
N THR A 154 -1.07 -12.20 14.66
CA THR A 154 -1.76 -11.83 15.90
C THR A 154 -2.66 -10.60 15.72
N LEU A 155 -3.47 -10.32 16.74
CA LEU A 155 -4.25 -9.08 16.89
C LEU A 155 -3.55 -8.09 17.83
N ALA A 156 -2.24 -8.20 17.99
CA ALA A 156 -1.50 -7.29 18.85
C ALA A 156 -1.64 -5.85 18.36
N GLU A 157 -1.91 -4.94 19.30
CA GLU A 157 -2.10 -3.53 19.01
C GLU A 157 -0.74 -2.83 18.86
N CYS A 158 -0.14 -3.00 17.68
CA CYS A 158 1.16 -2.40 17.36
C CYS A 158 1.02 -0.90 17.08
N ALA A 159 -0.02 -0.50 16.32
CA ALA A 159 -0.42 0.89 16.17
C ALA A 159 -1.23 1.37 17.39
N LYS A 160 -0.72 2.40 18.07
CA LYS A 160 -1.32 2.98 19.28
C LYS A 160 -2.09 4.28 19.04
N ARG A 161 -1.90 4.90 17.88
CA ARG A 161 -2.57 6.14 17.47
C ARG A 161 -3.58 5.84 16.35
N PRO A 162 -4.55 6.74 16.10
CA PRO A 162 -5.39 6.67 14.91
C PRO A 162 -4.56 6.69 13.62
N LEU A 163 -5.05 6.02 12.58
CA LEU A 163 -4.50 6.10 11.22
C LEU A 163 -4.66 7.53 10.68
N PHE A 164 -5.83 8.14 10.89
CA PHE A 164 -6.10 9.51 10.49
C PHE A 164 -5.72 10.46 11.63
N ALA A 165 -4.51 11.02 11.56
CA ALA A 165 -4.07 12.01 12.54
C ALA A 165 -4.81 13.35 12.39
N HIS A 166 -5.18 13.68 11.15
CA HIS A 166 -6.00 14.85 10.83
C HIS A 166 -6.77 14.62 9.52
N VAL A 167 -8.03 15.06 9.48
CA VAL A 167 -8.82 15.22 8.27
C VAL A 167 -9.43 16.61 8.34
N ALA A 168 -9.19 17.42 7.30
CA ALA A 168 -9.72 18.77 7.20
C ALA A 168 -11.26 18.71 7.16
N PRO A 169 -11.95 19.33 8.13
CA PRO A 169 -13.40 19.19 8.27
C PRO A 169 -14.17 19.73 7.06
N GLU A 170 -13.61 20.70 6.34
CA GLU A 170 -14.13 21.24 5.09
C GLU A 170 -14.29 20.19 3.96
N ILE A 171 -13.58 19.05 4.02
CA ILE A 171 -13.80 17.94 3.08
C ILE A 171 -15.25 17.45 3.16
N LEU A 172 -15.80 17.34 4.38
CA LEU A 172 -17.18 16.89 4.59
C LEU A 172 -18.21 17.87 4.04
N ALA A 173 -17.85 19.14 3.87
CA ALA A 173 -18.71 20.15 3.28
C ALA A 173 -18.75 20.12 1.76
N ARG A 174 -17.87 19.36 1.09
CA ARG A 174 -17.92 19.17 -0.36
C ARG A 174 -19.22 18.43 -0.74
N PRO A 175 -19.91 18.82 -1.83
CA PRO A 175 -21.24 18.29 -2.17
C PRO A 175 -21.32 16.77 -2.22
N THR A 176 -20.34 16.11 -2.85
CA THR A 176 -20.34 14.66 -3.07
C THR A 176 -20.00 13.89 -1.79
N PHE A 177 -19.11 14.42 -0.94
CA PHE A 177 -18.80 13.86 0.37
C PHE A 177 -19.98 13.99 1.34
N LEU A 178 -20.61 15.15 1.39
CA LEU A 178 -21.78 15.41 2.23
C LEU A 178 -22.96 14.48 1.86
N ALA A 179 -23.21 14.33 0.56
CA ALA A 179 -24.23 13.41 0.06
C ALA A 179 -23.88 11.95 0.36
N LEU A 180 -22.60 11.56 0.26
CA LEU A 180 -22.14 10.21 0.62
C LEU A 180 -22.40 9.90 2.10
N VAL A 181 -22.10 10.83 3.01
CA VAL A 181 -22.37 10.65 4.45
C VAL A 181 -23.86 10.48 4.73
N ARG A 182 -24.72 11.21 4.02
CA ARG A 182 -26.17 11.02 4.10
C ARG A 182 -26.59 9.63 3.62
N VAL A 183 -25.96 9.10 2.56
CA VAL A 183 -26.21 7.73 2.11
C VAL A 183 -25.75 6.72 3.15
N PHE A 184 -24.68 6.96 3.92
CA PHE A 184 -24.32 6.04 5.01
C PHE A 184 -25.41 5.88 6.07
N ASP A 185 -26.19 6.93 6.32
CA ASP A 185 -27.33 6.94 7.24
C ASP A 185 -28.45 5.98 6.78
N VAL A 186 -28.67 5.84 5.47
CA VAL A 186 -29.66 4.92 4.88
C VAL A 186 -29.43 3.46 5.24
N PHE A 187 -28.19 3.10 5.57
CA PHE A 187 -27.80 1.73 5.87
C PHE A 187 -27.42 1.53 7.34
N GLN A 188 -27.65 2.51 8.22
CA GLN A 188 -27.55 2.28 9.66
C GLN A 188 -28.72 1.37 10.11
N PRO A 189 -28.47 0.33 10.93
CA PRO A 189 -29.54 -0.46 11.51
C PRO A 189 -30.44 0.42 12.41
N SER A 190 -31.75 0.44 12.15
CA SER A 190 -32.71 1.01 13.08
C SER A 190 -32.73 0.21 14.40
N GLU A 191 -32.85 0.86 15.55
CA GLU A 191 -32.98 0.18 16.84
C GLU A 191 -34.16 -0.82 16.80
N GLY A 192 -33.87 -2.12 16.83
CA GLY A 192 -34.86 -3.20 16.87
C GLY A 192 -35.19 -3.90 15.55
N GLU A 193 -34.63 -3.46 14.41
CA GLU A 193 -34.83 -4.12 13.11
C GLU A 193 -33.58 -4.89 12.68
N SER A 194 -33.71 -6.20 12.45
CA SER A 194 -32.57 -7.07 12.13
C SER A 194 -32.14 -7.06 10.66
N SER A 195 -32.83 -6.35 9.76
CA SER A 195 -32.45 -6.36 8.34
C SER A 195 -32.70 -5.04 7.60
N THR A 196 -31.61 -4.45 7.11
CA THR A 196 -31.55 -3.37 6.11
C THR A 196 -31.96 -3.82 4.70
N CYS A 197 -32.64 -4.96 4.55
CA CYS A 197 -32.84 -5.63 3.25
C CYS A 197 -34.24 -5.44 2.65
N GLY A 198 -35.09 -4.58 3.25
CA GLY A 198 -36.39 -4.19 2.70
C GLY A 198 -36.30 -3.19 1.53
N PRO A 199 -37.41 -2.87 0.85
CA PRO A 199 -37.45 -1.80 -0.15
C PRO A 199 -37.11 -0.45 0.49
N TYR A 200 -36.45 0.43 -0.27
CA TYR A 200 -36.14 1.78 0.21
C TYR A 200 -37.43 2.57 0.45
N SER A 201 -37.52 3.22 1.61
CA SER A 201 -38.49 4.26 1.87
C SER A 201 -38.28 5.47 0.94
N PRO A 202 -39.28 6.35 0.77
CA PRO A 202 -39.14 7.55 -0.05
C PRO A 202 -37.97 8.45 0.38
N THR A 203 -37.70 8.53 1.69
CA THR A 203 -36.60 9.34 2.24
C THR A 203 -35.23 8.73 1.92
N GLU A 204 -35.08 7.41 2.08
CA GLU A 204 -33.84 6.71 1.71
C GLU A 204 -33.56 6.82 0.21
N PHE A 205 -34.60 6.65 -0.62
CA PHE A 205 -34.49 6.80 -2.06
C PHE A 205 -34.08 8.23 -2.45
N ALA A 206 -34.66 9.26 -1.80
CA ALA A 206 -34.30 10.65 -2.05
C ALA A 206 -32.83 10.95 -1.69
N ALA A 207 -32.31 10.36 -0.60
CA ALA A 207 -30.89 10.49 -0.24
C ALA A 207 -29.97 9.85 -1.29
N ILE A 208 -30.34 8.67 -1.81
CA ILE A 208 -29.59 7.98 -2.89
C ILE A 208 -29.67 8.77 -4.20
N ASP A 209 -30.85 9.28 -4.58
CA ASP A 209 -31.02 10.06 -5.81
C ASP A 209 -30.23 11.38 -5.76
N ASP A 210 -30.22 12.08 -4.63
CA ASP A 210 -29.40 13.29 -4.46
C ASP A 210 -27.91 12.96 -4.58
N PHE A 211 -27.44 11.87 -3.96
CA PHE A 211 -26.04 11.43 -4.12
C PHE A 211 -25.69 11.16 -5.58
N LEU A 212 -26.52 10.40 -6.31
CA LEU A 212 -26.34 10.13 -7.74
C LEU A 212 -26.37 11.42 -8.58
N GLU A 213 -27.24 12.36 -8.24
CA GLU A 213 -27.32 13.67 -8.88
C GLU A 213 -26.02 14.48 -8.68
N GLN A 214 -25.46 14.51 -7.47
CA GLN A 214 -24.20 15.21 -7.20
C GLN A 214 -23.04 14.58 -7.96
N VAL A 215 -22.87 13.25 -7.89
CA VAL A 215 -21.71 12.59 -8.51
C VAL A 215 -21.76 12.63 -10.05
N THR A 216 -22.94 12.60 -10.66
CA THR A 216 -23.08 12.58 -12.13
C THR A 216 -22.74 13.90 -12.81
N ARG A 217 -22.71 15.01 -12.05
CA ARG A 217 -22.29 16.34 -12.54
C ARG A 217 -20.77 16.48 -12.67
N THR A 218 -20.00 15.61 -12.00
CA THR A 218 -18.53 15.69 -11.96
C THR A 218 -17.89 15.37 -13.32
N SER A 219 -16.68 15.89 -13.56
CA SER A 219 -15.90 15.59 -14.78
C SER A 219 -15.55 14.10 -14.89
N VAL A 220 -15.21 13.47 -13.77
CA VAL A 220 -14.92 12.03 -13.66
C VAL A 220 -16.12 11.19 -14.12
N MET A 221 -17.30 11.42 -13.55
CA MET A 221 -18.47 10.61 -13.88
C MET A 221 -18.96 10.86 -15.31
N ARG A 222 -18.88 12.10 -15.81
CA ARG A 222 -19.15 12.40 -17.23
C ARG A 222 -18.16 11.73 -18.18
N ARG A 223 -16.88 11.59 -17.78
CA ARG A 223 -15.90 10.84 -18.58
C ARG A 223 -16.18 9.35 -18.58
N ALA A 224 -16.56 8.77 -17.44
CA ALA A 224 -16.99 7.38 -17.35
C ALA A 224 -18.23 7.11 -18.22
N PHE A 225 -19.26 7.96 -18.12
CA PHE A 225 -20.45 7.88 -18.97
C PHE A 225 -20.10 7.86 -20.45
N ARG A 226 -19.31 8.84 -20.92
CA ARG A 226 -18.87 8.91 -22.33
C ARG A 226 -18.06 7.68 -22.77
N HIS A 227 -17.23 7.13 -21.88
CA HIS A 227 -16.50 5.89 -22.15
C HIS A 227 -17.45 4.74 -22.42
N ILE A 228 -18.36 4.53 -21.49
CA ILE A 228 -19.26 3.40 -21.43
C ILE A 228 -20.27 3.45 -22.59
N THR A 229 -20.83 4.62 -22.88
CA THR A 229 -21.82 4.75 -23.97
C THR A 229 -21.20 4.66 -25.36
N LYS A 230 -19.90 4.98 -25.49
CA LYS A 230 -19.16 4.76 -26.75
C LYS A 230 -19.03 3.26 -27.04
N THR A 231 -18.86 2.44 -26.01
CA THR A 231 -18.64 0.99 -26.14
C THR A 231 -19.92 0.18 -26.03
N LEU A 232 -20.94 0.69 -25.32
CA LEU A 232 -22.25 0.07 -25.11
C LEU A 232 -23.35 1.11 -25.38
N PRO A 233 -23.67 1.40 -26.66
CA PRO A 233 -24.65 2.42 -27.03
C PRO A 233 -26.05 2.18 -26.46
N VAL A 234 -26.41 0.93 -26.14
CA VAL A 234 -27.70 0.57 -25.52
C VAL A 234 -27.96 1.37 -24.24
N LEU A 235 -26.92 1.75 -23.49
CA LEU A 235 -27.06 2.53 -22.26
C LEU A 235 -27.52 3.97 -22.49
N LEU A 236 -27.42 4.51 -23.72
CA LEU A 236 -27.99 5.81 -24.09
C LEU A 236 -29.52 5.81 -24.08
N THR A 237 -30.16 4.63 -24.10
CA THR A 237 -31.62 4.51 -24.06
C THR A 237 -32.19 4.60 -22.65
N ARG A 238 -31.35 4.58 -21.61
CA ARG A 238 -31.75 4.61 -20.21
C ARG A 238 -31.17 5.85 -19.52
N PRO A 239 -31.90 6.49 -18.58
CA PRO A 239 -31.32 7.55 -17.76
C PRO A 239 -30.09 7.04 -16.99
N TRP A 240 -28.99 7.78 -17.05
CA TRP A 240 -27.73 7.33 -16.44
C TRP A 240 -27.84 7.06 -14.93
N LYS A 241 -28.62 7.87 -14.20
CA LYS A 241 -28.89 7.64 -12.78
C LYS A 241 -29.61 6.31 -12.52
N GLU A 242 -30.50 5.88 -13.41
CA GLU A 242 -31.18 4.58 -13.27
C GLU A 242 -30.19 3.43 -13.44
N VAL A 243 -29.25 3.54 -14.39
CA VAL A 243 -28.18 2.56 -14.59
C VAL A 243 -27.30 2.46 -13.35
N LEU A 244 -26.86 3.61 -12.79
CA LEU A 244 -26.06 3.65 -11.57
C LEU A 244 -26.83 3.10 -10.36
N PHE A 245 -28.11 3.44 -10.21
CA PHE A 245 -28.95 2.92 -9.15
C PHE A 245 -29.05 1.39 -9.21
N LYS A 246 -29.36 0.85 -10.39
CA LYS A 246 -29.44 -0.61 -10.61
C LYS A 246 -28.11 -1.32 -10.31
N LEU A 247 -26.99 -0.72 -10.70
CA LEU A 247 -25.67 -1.30 -10.46
C LEU A 247 -25.27 -1.28 -8.98
N TRP A 248 -25.41 -0.12 -8.31
CA TRP A 248 -24.83 0.11 -7.00
C TRP A 248 -25.79 -0.09 -5.83
N PHE A 249 -27.06 0.27 -6.00
CA PHE A 249 -28.02 0.42 -4.91
C PHE A 249 -29.15 -0.62 -4.94
N GLN A 250 -29.31 -1.40 -6.00
CA GLN A 250 -30.33 -2.44 -6.06
C GLN A 250 -30.08 -3.52 -5.00
N ARG A 251 -30.97 -3.62 -4.00
CA ARG A 251 -31.02 -4.71 -3.02
C ARG A 251 -31.59 -5.97 -3.71
N ARG A 252 -31.03 -7.15 -3.42
CA ARG A 252 -31.48 -8.43 -4.00
C ARG A 252 -31.67 -9.48 -2.91
N ASP A 253 -32.87 -10.03 -2.77
CA ASP A 253 -33.20 -11.22 -1.96
C ASP A 253 -32.47 -11.31 -0.61
N GLY A 254 -32.60 -10.29 0.24
CA GLY A 254 -31.99 -10.32 1.57
C GLY A 254 -30.47 -10.09 1.61
N LYS A 255 -29.83 -9.82 0.46
CA LYS A 255 -28.39 -9.58 0.36
C LYS A 255 -28.05 -8.09 0.31
N PRO A 256 -26.90 -7.69 0.90
CA PRO A 256 -26.35 -6.34 0.76
C PRO A 256 -26.23 -5.91 -0.71
N CYS A 257 -26.50 -4.64 -0.98
CA CYS A 257 -26.21 -4.07 -2.31
C CYS A 257 -24.70 -3.84 -2.48
N VAL A 258 -24.26 -3.58 -3.71
CA VAL A 258 -22.84 -3.39 -4.04
C VAL A 258 -22.25 -2.20 -3.28
N PHE A 259 -23.02 -1.12 -3.17
CA PHE A 259 -22.61 0.06 -2.43
C PHE A 259 -22.35 -0.28 -0.96
N GLU A 260 -23.22 -1.07 -0.32
CA GLU A 260 -23.05 -1.52 1.06
C GLU A 260 -21.77 -2.34 1.22
N HIS A 261 -21.52 -3.30 0.33
CA HIS A 261 -20.29 -4.07 0.37
C HIS A 261 -19.03 -3.20 0.17
N VAL A 262 -18.97 -2.37 -0.87
CA VAL A 262 -17.74 -1.62 -1.23
C VAL A 262 -17.50 -0.44 -0.29
N PHE A 263 -18.52 0.39 -0.04
CA PHE A 263 -18.36 1.65 0.69
C PHE A 263 -18.56 1.52 2.19
N LEU A 264 -19.61 0.80 2.63
CA LEU A 264 -19.91 0.66 4.05
C LEU A 264 -19.10 -0.44 4.73
N GLY A 265 -18.84 -1.52 3.98
CA GLY A 265 -18.42 -2.78 4.55
C GLY A 265 -19.62 -3.57 5.07
N ASN A 266 -19.51 -4.89 5.01
CA ASN A 266 -20.54 -5.81 5.51
C ASN A 266 -19.89 -6.95 6.29
N LEU A 267 -20.67 -7.55 7.18
CA LEU A 267 -20.33 -8.81 7.82
C LEU A 267 -20.35 -9.92 6.76
N THR A 268 -19.26 -10.66 6.70
CA THR A 268 -19.13 -11.89 5.91
C THR A 268 -18.49 -12.98 6.78
N GLU A 269 -18.34 -14.17 6.23
CA GLU A 269 -17.63 -15.27 6.87
C GLU A 269 -16.40 -15.65 6.05
N ASP A 270 -15.31 -16.01 6.71
CA ASP A 270 -14.14 -16.59 6.06
C ASP A 270 -14.34 -18.10 5.78
N ILE A 271 -13.32 -18.75 5.22
CA ILE A 271 -13.37 -20.20 4.92
C ILE A 271 -13.56 -21.09 6.15
N SER A 272 -13.31 -20.56 7.35
CA SER A 272 -13.46 -21.23 8.64
C SER A 272 -14.78 -20.87 9.34
N GLY A 273 -15.66 -20.10 8.66
CA GLY A 273 -16.93 -19.63 9.22
C GLY A 273 -16.79 -18.51 10.25
N GLN A 274 -15.62 -17.86 10.35
CA GLN A 274 -15.44 -16.76 11.30
C GLN A 274 -16.00 -15.45 10.74
N PRO A 275 -16.69 -14.64 11.55
CA PRO A 275 -17.14 -13.31 11.13
C PRO A 275 -15.96 -12.40 10.79
N VAL A 276 -15.91 -11.95 9.54
CA VAL A 276 -14.89 -11.04 9.02
C VAL A 276 -15.54 -9.87 8.29
N ALA A 277 -14.79 -8.78 8.14
CA ALA A 277 -15.23 -7.67 7.31
C ALA A 277 -14.90 -7.97 5.84
N GLY A 278 -15.91 -8.39 5.06
CA GLY A 278 -15.71 -8.75 3.65
C GLY A 278 -15.48 -7.55 2.75
N GLY A 279 -16.22 -6.47 3.01
CA GLY A 279 -16.12 -5.17 2.33
C GLY A 279 -15.20 -4.18 3.03
N PHE A 280 -15.50 -2.88 2.93
CA PHE A 280 -14.84 -1.77 3.65
C PHE A 280 -13.62 -1.18 2.92
N HIS A 281 -13.85 -0.59 1.75
CA HIS A 281 -12.83 0.01 0.87
C HIS A 281 -12.97 1.53 0.71
N CYS A 282 -13.77 2.18 1.54
CA CYS A 282 -13.95 3.64 1.53
C CYS A 282 -13.21 4.27 2.70
N TRP A 283 -12.20 5.10 2.40
CA TRP A 283 -11.40 5.78 3.42
C TRP A 283 -12.26 6.67 4.33
N LEU A 284 -13.28 7.33 3.77
CA LEU A 284 -14.17 8.21 4.52
C LEU A 284 -14.97 7.42 5.56
N LYS A 285 -15.52 6.26 5.15
CA LYS A 285 -16.24 5.39 6.09
C LYS A 285 -15.31 4.90 7.19
N PHE A 286 -14.09 4.48 6.84
CA PHE A 286 -13.12 4.04 7.84
C PHE A 286 -12.78 5.16 8.83
N TYR A 287 -12.48 6.36 8.33
CA TYR A 287 -12.22 7.54 9.15
C TYR A 287 -13.37 7.82 10.13
N LEU A 288 -14.62 7.80 9.67
CA LEU A 288 -15.78 8.05 10.54
C LEU A 288 -15.95 6.96 11.61
N GLU A 289 -15.69 5.69 11.30
CA GLU A 289 -15.70 4.63 12.32
C GLU A 289 -14.51 4.74 13.28
N GLU A 290 -13.35 5.22 12.83
CA GLU A 290 -12.21 5.50 13.70
C GLU A 290 -12.50 6.67 14.65
N VAL A 291 -13.18 7.72 14.16
CA VAL A 291 -13.66 8.84 14.99
C VAL A 291 -14.62 8.34 16.07
N ARG A 292 -15.52 7.42 15.74
CA ARG A 292 -16.45 6.77 16.69
C ARG A 292 -15.76 5.80 17.66
N GLY A 293 -14.53 5.39 17.37
CA GLY A 293 -13.82 4.35 18.12
C GLY A 293 -14.30 2.93 17.83
N THR A 294 -15.12 2.72 16.80
CA THR A 294 -15.64 1.42 16.36
C THR A 294 -14.73 0.76 15.32
N ALA A 295 -13.89 1.51 14.62
CA ALA A 295 -12.83 0.96 13.78
C ALA A 295 -11.44 1.32 14.32
N ARG A 296 -10.49 0.41 14.13
CA ARG A 296 -9.10 0.58 14.53
C ARG A 296 -8.14 0.01 13.51
N TYR A 297 -7.11 0.78 13.19
CA TYR A 297 -5.95 0.34 12.44
C TYR A 297 -4.92 -0.31 13.36
N LEU A 298 -4.39 -1.47 12.98
CA LEU A 298 -3.41 -2.22 13.79
C LEU A 298 -1.97 -2.09 13.28
N GLY A 299 -1.77 -1.60 12.06
CA GLY A 299 -0.47 -1.42 11.43
C GLY A 299 -0.47 -1.77 9.95
N TYR A 300 0.59 -1.38 9.25
CA TYR A 300 0.69 -1.56 7.80
C TYR A 300 1.06 -2.99 7.43
N ILE A 301 0.60 -3.41 6.25
CA ILE A 301 0.95 -4.68 5.62
C ILE A 301 1.19 -4.40 4.13
N TYR A 302 2.45 -4.25 3.77
CA TYR A 302 2.89 -4.13 2.39
C TYR A 302 3.80 -5.30 2.03
N ASN A 303 3.91 -5.60 0.73
CA ASN A 303 4.94 -6.50 0.24
C ASN A 303 6.32 -5.81 0.27
N ASN A 304 6.37 -4.52 -0.07
CA ASN A 304 7.51 -3.64 0.15
C ASN A 304 7.08 -2.51 1.10
N ALA A 305 7.56 -2.56 2.35
CA ALA A 305 7.18 -1.61 3.39
C ALA A 305 7.68 -0.19 3.12
N GLU A 306 8.87 -0.03 2.55
CA GLU A 306 9.44 1.27 2.25
C GLU A 306 8.62 1.97 1.14
N ALA A 307 8.37 1.27 0.03
CA ALA A 307 7.53 1.76 -1.05
C ALA A 307 6.11 2.10 -0.55
N GLY A 308 5.52 1.22 0.24
CA GLY A 308 4.18 1.43 0.81
C GLY A 308 4.10 2.70 1.67
N LEU A 309 5.05 2.90 2.59
CA LEU A 309 5.09 4.08 3.47
C LEU A 309 5.39 5.38 2.71
N MET A 310 5.97 5.31 1.52
CA MET A 310 6.18 6.46 0.66
C MET A 310 4.92 6.85 -0.13
N ASN A 311 3.98 5.91 -0.28
CA ASN A 311 2.72 6.10 -0.97
C ASN A 311 1.62 6.65 -0.04
N SER A 312 1.47 7.98 -0.01
CA SER A 312 0.39 8.64 0.73
C SER A 312 -1.03 8.42 0.17
N ARG A 313 -1.18 7.78 -1.01
CA ARG A 313 -2.47 7.65 -1.71
C ARG A 313 -3.20 6.35 -1.43
N PHE A 314 -2.56 5.36 -0.80
CA PHE A 314 -3.16 4.07 -0.56
C PHE A 314 -2.66 3.49 0.75
N VAL A 315 -3.57 2.96 1.57
CA VAL A 315 -3.21 2.22 2.77
C VAL A 315 -3.45 0.73 2.53
N SER A 316 -2.46 -0.09 2.87
CA SER A 316 -2.67 -1.53 3.10
C SER A 316 -2.28 -1.92 4.51
N GLY A 317 -3.16 -2.61 5.21
CA GLY A 317 -2.93 -2.95 6.61
C GLY A 317 -3.97 -3.88 7.21
N LYS A 318 -3.83 -4.09 8.52
CA LYS A 318 -4.75 -4.88 9.33
C LYS A 318 -5.72 -3.96 10.07
N PHE A 319 -6.98 -4.34 10.10
CA PHE A 319 -8.05 -3.54 10.69
C PHE A 319 -8.94 -4.39 11.60
N VAL A 320 -9.48 -3.74 12.64
CA VAL A 320 -10.56 -4.28 13.47
C VAL A 320 -11.74 -3.33 13.36
N TRP A 321 -12.93 -3.89 13.30
CA TRP A 321 -14.17 -3.14 13.22
C TRP A 321 -15.24 -3.78 14.10
N ASP A 322 -15.82 -3.00 15.00
CA ASP A 322 -17.02 -3.35 15.74
C ASP A 322 -18.24 -3.00 14.87
N TYR A 323 -18.86 -4.03 14.31
CA TYR A 323 -20.06 -3.92 13.51
C TYR A 323 -21.24 -4.51 14.27
N SER A 324 -22.10 -3.66 14.82
CA SER A 324 -23.31 -4.07 15.53
C SER A 324 -23.06 -5.09 16.65
N GLY A 325 -21.95 -4.92 17.40
CA GLY A 325 -21.54 -5.82 18.48
C GLY A 325 -20.70 -7.02 18.03
N TYR A 326 -20.49 -7.21 16.73
CA TYR A 326 -19.56 -8.19 16.19
C TYR A 326 -18.19 -7.57 15.99
N LYS A 327 -17.18 -8.13 16.64
CA LYS A 327 -15.78 -7.75 16.43
C LYS A 327 -15.25 -8.44 15.17
N LEU A 328 -15.26 -7.73 14.06
CA LEU A 328 -14.77 -8.18 12.78
C LEU A 328 -13.28 -7.87 12.63
N VAL A 329 -12.51 -8.83 12.12
CA VAL A 329 -11.09 -8.65 11.78
C VAL A 329 -10.94 -8.68 10.26
N LYS A 330 -10.18 -7.72 9.73
CA LYS A 330 -9.70 -7.76 8.36
C LYS A 330 -8.18 -7.89 8.39
N ASP A 331 -7.68 -9.12 8.22
CA ASP A 331 -6.26 -9.42 8.38
C ASP A 331 -5.37 -8.66 7.41
N GLN A 332 -5.82 -8.52 6.17
CA GLN A 332 -5.22 -7.63 5.18
C GLN A 332 -6.32 -6.97 4.37
N GLY A 333 -6.44 -5.65 4.49
CA GLY A 333 -7.29 -4.82 3.65
C GLY A 333 -6.51 -3.68 3.03
N GLY A 334 -7.17 -2.92 2.18
CA GLY A 334 -6.64 -1.65 1.70
C GLY A 334 -7.65 -0.82 0.94
N PHE A 335 -7.35 0.48 0.86
CA PHE A 335 -8.18 1.47 0.19
C PHE A 335 -7.34 2.70 -0.19
N PHE A 336 -7.78 3.40 -1.23
CA PHE A 336 -7.22 4.69 -1.59
C PHE A 336 -7.61 5.76 -0.56
N ILE A 337 -6.68 6.68 -0.26
CA ILE A 337 -6.87 7.80 0.66
C ILE A 337 -7.10 9.08 -0.13
N GLY A 338 -8.11 9.85 0.28
CA GLY A 338 -8.40 11.17 -0.27
C GLY A 338 -9.09 11.17 -1.63
N THR A 339 -9.26 10.01 -2.30
CA THR A 339 -10.07 9.91 -3.52
C THR A 339 -11.52 10.32 -3.26
N SER A 340 -12.16 10.95 -4.23
CA SER A 340 -13.56 11.37 -4.12
C SER A 340 -14.55 10.19 -4.24
N PRO A 341 -15.79 10.34 -3.72
CA PRO A 341 -16.86 9.36 -3.90
C PRO A 341 -17.14 9.06 -5.38
N GLU A 342 -17.16 10.09 -6.22
CA GLU A 342 -17.41 10.00 -7.65
C GLU A 342 -16.31 9.25 -8.39
N TRP A 343 -15.05 9.36 -7.98
CA TRP A 343 -13.97 8.57 -8.56
C TRP A 343 -14.10 7.09 -8.24
N GLN A 344 -14.36 6.74 -6.98
CA GLN A 344 -14.53 5.34 -6.59
C GLN A 344 -15.74 4.70 -7.30
N LEU A 345 -16.86 5.44 -7.40
CA LEU A 345 -18.04 5.00 -8.12
C LEU A 345 -17.77 4.88 -9.64
N ALA A 346 -17.07 5.83 -10.24
CA ALA A 346 -16.74 5.82 -11.68
C ALA A 346 -15.81 4.67 -12.04
N THR A 347 -14.78 4.41 -11.25
CA THR A 347 -13.81 3.32 -11.44
C THR A 347 -14.50 1.95 -11.39
N GLY A 348 -15.33 1.70 -10.37
CA GLY A 348 -16.09 0.44 -10.29
C GLY A 348 -17.11 0.28 -11.41
N THR A 349 -17.76 1.37 -11.81
CA THR A 349 -18.73 1.37 -12.92
C THR A 349 -18.05 1.09 -14.26
N ALA A 350 -16.94 1.77 -14.55
CA ALA A 350 -16.16 1.56 -15.77
C ALA A 350 -15.63 0.13 -15.83
N ALA A 351 -15.09 -0.39 -14.72
CA ALA A 351 -14.63 -1.76 -14.62
C ALA A 351 -15.74 -2.78 -14.93
N TYR A 352 -16.91 -2.64 -14.31
CA TYR A 352 -18.06 -3.53 -14.55
C TYR A 352 -18.46 -3.62 -16.03
N PHE A 353 -18.48 -2.49 -16.72
CA PHE A 353 -18.84 -2.46 -18.14
C PHE A 353 -17.70 -2.91 -19.05
N GLU A 354 -16.43 -2.57 -18.75
CA GLU A 354 -15.26 -3.07 -19.49
C GLU A 354 -15.11 -4.58 -19.41
N THR A 355 -15.65 -5.21 -18.36
CA THR A 355 -15.63 -6.67 -18.17
C THR A 355 -17.02 -7.31 -18.36
N SER A 356 -17.89 -6.70 -19.17
CA SER A 356 -19.23 -7.24 -19.46
C SER A 356 -19.20 -8.61 -20.14
N THR A 357 -18.14 -8.89 -20.90
CA THR A 357 -17.84 -10.21 -21.48
C THR A 357 -16.34 -10.49 -21.40
N PRO A 358 -15.89 -11.76 -21.41
CA PRO A 358 -14.46 -12.09 -21.41
C PRO A 358 -13.68 -11.49 -22.60
N ASN A 359 -14.33 -11.37 -23.76
CA ASN A 359 -13.72 -10.74 -24.94
C ASN A 359 -13.52 -9.24 -24.73
N PHE A 360 -14.53 -8.55 -24.20
CA PHE A 360 -14.46 -7.12 -23.95
C PHE A 360 -13.48 -6.80 -22.81
N ALA A 361 -13.43 -7.66 -21.77
CA ALA A 361 -12.43 -7.58 -20.70
C ALA A 361 -11.02 -7.58 -21.27
N ARG A 362 -10.67 -8.58 -22.11
CA ARG A 362 -9.35 -8.67 -22.76
C ARG A 362 -9.03 -7.47 -23.63
N GLN A 363 -9.99 -6.99 -24.43
CA GLN A 363 -9.79 -5.81 -25.28
C GLN A 363 -9.47 -4.54 -24.47
N ASN A 364 -10.02 -4.43 -23.26
CA ASN A 364 -9.77 -3.33 -22.35
C ASN A 364 -8.60 -3.59 -21.38
N GLY A 365 -7.82 -4.66 -21.58
CA GLY A 365 -6.64 -4.96 -20.76
C GLY A 365 -6.95 -5.55 -19.38
N TRP A 366 -8.15 -6.09 -19.18
CA TRP A 366 -8.50 -6.88 -17.99
C TRP A 366 -8.11 -8.34 -18.19
N VAL A 367 -7.49 -8.94 -17.18
CA VAL A 367 -7.09 -10.35 -17.15
C VAL A 367 -7.96 -11.13 -16.15
N PRO A 368 -8.33 -12.40 -16.44
CA PRO A 368 -9.07 -13.22 -15.48
C PRO A 368 -8.35 -13.35 -14.14
N TRP A 369 -9.10 -13.26 -13.05
CA TRP A 369 -8.61 -13.42 -11.68
C TRP A 369 -9.01 -14.79 -11.15
N THR A 370 -8.03 -15.68 -11.01
CA THR A 370 -8.25 -17.09 -10.62
C THR A 370 -8.59 -17.27 -9.13
N ASN A 371 -8.39 -16.24 -8.30
CA ASN A 371 -8.74 -16.24 -6.88
C ASN A 371 -10.13 -15.62 -6.61
N ALA A 372 -10.99 -15.55 -7.64
CA ALA A 372 -12.40 -15.31 -7.43
C ALA A 372 -13.06 -16.56 -6.83
N TYR A 373 -13.96 -16.40 -5.86
CA TYR A 373 -14.71 -17.50 -5.25
C TYR A 373 -15.38 -18.37 -6.34
N ALA A 374 -15.60 -19.66 -6.04
CA ALA A 374 -15.97 -20.72 -7.00
C ALA A 374 -17.20 -20.44 -7.91
N TYR A 375 -18.01 -19.41 -7.64
CA TYR A 375 -19.20 -19.03 -8.42
C TYR A 375 -19.14 -17.62 -9.03
N ASN A 376 -18.00 -16.93 -8.93
CA ASN A 376 -17.84 -15.54 -9.35
C ASN A 376 -16.83 -15.43 -10.50
N GLU A 377 -17.13 -14.56 -11.46
CA GLU A 377 -16.14 -14.14 -12.46
C GLU A 377 -15.30 -13.00 -11.87
N GLY A 378 -13.99 -13.20 -11.81
CA GLY A 378 -13.04 -12.19 -11.37
C GLY A 378 -12.19 -11.67 -12.52
N TYR A 379 -11.90 -10.38 -12.50
CA TYR A 379 -10.95 -9.74 -13.40
C TYR A 379 -10.01 -8.83 -12.62
N THR A 380 -8.77 -8.72 -13.07
CA THR A 380 -7.83 -7.70 -12.59
C THR A 380 -7.31 -6.85 -13.73
N LYS A 381 -6.94 -5.61 -13.42
CA LYS A 381 -6.29 -4.69 -14.35
C LYS A 381 -5.28 -3.85 -13.58
N GLU A 382 -4.06 -3.83 -14.10
CA GLU A 382 -3.01 -3.00 -13.53
C GLU A 382 -3.00 -1.62 -14.16
N THR A 383 -2.81 -0.61 -13.32
CA THR A 383 -2.78 0.79 -13.69
C THR A 383 -1.66 1.48 -12.94
N THR A 384 -1.27 2.65 -13.45
CA THR A 384 -0.32 3.53 -12.77
C THR A 384 -1.01 4.86 -12.50
N HIS A 385 -0.87 5.34 -11.27
CA HIS A 385 -1.39 6.62 -10.83
C HIS A 385 -0.27 7.35 -10.07
N ASP A 386 0.08 8.56 -10.50
CA ASP A 386 1.13 9.38 -9.88
C ASP A 386 2.48 8.65 -9.70
N GLY A 387 2.84 7.76 -10.64
CA GLY A 387 4.08 6.96 -10.57
C GLY A 387 3.99 5.71 -9.68
N GLU A 388 2.82 5.39 -9.15
CA GLU A 388 2.56 4.21 -8.31
C GLU A 388 1.69 3.19 -9.04
N ARG A 389 2.01 1.90 -8.95
CA ARG A 389 1.25 0.80 -9.57
C ARG A 389 0.18 0.25 -8.64
N TYR A 390 -0.98 -0.02 -9.21
CA TYR A 390 -2.13 -0.61 -8.53
C TYR A 390 -2.70 -1.73 -9.37
N ARG A 391 -3.15 -2.80 -8.71
CA ARG A 391 -4.01 -3.81 -9.31
C ARG A 391 -5.44 -3.54 -8.88
N HIS A 392 -6.27 -3.11 -9.81
CA HIS A 392 -7.72 -3.07 -9.60
C HIS A 392 -8.28 -4.47 -9.74
N VAL A 393 -9.13 -4.87 -8.79
CA VAL A 393 -9.81 -6.16 -8.78
C VAL A 393 -11.31 -5.89 -8.91
N LEU A 394 -11.96 -6.70 -9.72
CA LEU A 394 -13.39 -6.69 -9.93
C LEU A 394 -13.90 -8.13 -9.80
N CYS A 395 -14.97 -8.33 -9.03
CA CYS A 395 -15.71 -9.60 -9.03
C CYS A 395 -17.17 -9.34 -9.39
N ARG A 396 -17.72 -10.18 -10.26
CA ARG A 396 -19.13 -10.19 -10.64
C ARG A 396 -19.71 -11.61 -10.49
N ALA A 397 -21.02 -11.71 -10.31
CA ALA A 397 -21.69 -13.01 -10.36
C ALA A 397 -21.63 -13.55 -11.80
N GLY A 398 -21.31 -14.84 -11.99
CA GLY A 398 -21.33 -15.47 -13.31
C GLY A 398 -22.74 -15.57 -13.89
N SER A 399 -22.88 -15.61 -15.22
CA SER A 399 -24.18 -15.77 -15.87
C SER A 399 -24.75 -17.17 -15.62
N SER A 400 -25.99 -17.25 -15.15
CA SER A 400 -26.69 -18.53 -14.99
C SER A 400 -27.32 -18.98 -16.31
N GLY A 401 -26.52 -19.08 -17.39
CA GLY A 401 -26.82 -19.83 -18.62
C GLY A 401 -28.19 -19.63 -19.31
N SER A 402 -28.94 -18.59 -19.02
CA SER A 402 -30.32 -18.37 -19.49
C SER A 402 -30.37 -17.15 -20.39
N ALA A 403 -29.80 -17.31 -21.60
CA ALA A 403 -29.79 -16.27 -22.62
C ALA A 403 -31.23 -15.88 -23.02
N THR A 404 -31.73 -14.79 -22.45
CA THR A 404 -32.78 -13.98 -23.03
C THR A 404 -32.13 -12.79 -23.73
N ASP A 405 -32.73 -12.31 -24.83
CA ASP A 405 -32.18 -11.30 -25.77
C ASP A 405 -31.86 -9.91 -25.16
N ASP A 406 -32.03 -9.72 -23.85
CA ASP A 406 -31.68 -8.50 -23.12
C ASP A 406 -30.27 -8.58 -22.54
N LEU A 407 -29.27 -8.19 -23.35
CA LEU A 407 -27.83 -8.13 -23.04
C LEU A 407 -27.44 -7.42 -21.72
N VAL A 408 -28.36 -6.69 -21.09
CA VAL A 408 -28.12 -5.95 -19.83
C VAL A 408 -28.52 -6.76 -18.59
N GLU A 409 -29.50 -7.66 -18.69
CA GLU A 409 -29.98 -8.43 -17.53
C GLU A 409 -29.21 -9.73 -17.31
N ASP A 410 -28.71 -10.37 -18.38
CA ASP A 410 -28.06 -11.68 -18.31
C ASP A 410 -26.52 -11.63 -18.12
N SER A 411 -25.95 -10.42 -17.99
CA SER A 411 -24.49 -10.25 -17.83
C SER A 411 -23.98 -10.53 -16.41
N GLY A 412 -24.85 -10.85 -15.45
CA GLY A 412 -24.49 -10.93 -14.03
C GLY A 412 -24.24 -9.55 -13.41
N PHE A 413 -24.08 -9.49 -12.09
CA PHE A 413 -24.01 -8.23 -11.36
C PHE A 413 -22.66 -8.03 -10.66
N LEU A 414 -22.26 -6.77 -10.50
CA LEU A 414 -21.08 -6.40 -9.72
C LEU A 414 -21.24 -6.89 -8.27
N ILE A 415 -20.25 -7.58 -7.74
CA ILE A 415 -20.21 -8.02 -6.34
C ILE A 415 -19.30 -7.10 -5.54
N THR A 416 -18.08 -6.89 -6.04
CA THR A 416 -17.09 -6.04 -5.38
C THR A 416 -16.11 -5.44 -6.37
N SER A 417 -15.56 -4.29 -6.00
CA SER A 417 -14.42 -3.69 -6.65
C SER A 417 -13.50 -3.08 -5.60
N TYR A 418 -12.22 -3.42 -5.67
CA TYR A 418 -11.20 -2.89 -4.77
C TYR A 418 -9.86 -2.81 -5.50
N SER A 419 -8.82 -2.38 -4.79
CA SER A 419 -7.49 -2.26 -5.38
C SER A 419 -6.43 -2.74 -4.41
N ILE A 420 -5.28 -3.12 -4.97
CA ILE A 420 -4.10 -3.60 -4.25
C ILE A 420 -2.94 -2.74 -4.72
N TYR A 421 -2.14 -2.23 -3.79
CA TYR A 421 -0.91 -1.53 -4.11
C TYR A 421 0.20 -2.53 -4.51
N LEU A 422 0.88 -2.26 -5.62
CA LEU A 422 1.93 -3.13 -6.16
C LEU A 422 3.35 -2.58 -5.96
N GLY A 423 3.50 -1.31 -5.60
CA GLY A 423 4.80 -0.63 -5.58
C GLY A 423 4.87 0.50 -6.61
N PRO A 424 5.98 1.24 -6.68
CA PRO A 424 6.22 2.26 -7.69
C PRO A 424 6.28 1.66 -9.10
N ALA A 425 5.87 2.44 -10.10
CA ALA A 425 5.82 2.04 -11.51
C ALA A 425 7.18 1.77 -12.14
N PHE A 426 8.25 2.26 -11.52
CA PHE A 426 9.64 1.97 -11.92
C PHE A 426 10.12 0.58 -11.52
N LEU A 427 9.29 -0.22 -10.84
CA LEU A 427 9.53 -1.64 -10.60
C LEU A 427 8.65 -2.43 -11.57
N ASP A 428 9.06 -2.55 -12.83
CA ASP A 428 8.42 -3.45 -13.79
C ASP A 428 8.69 -4.91 -13.38
N ASP A 429 7.71 -5.80 -13.54
CA ASP A 429 7.76 -7.23 -13.12
C ASP A 429 8.74 -8.09 -13.96
N SER A 430 9.48 -7.43 -14.85
CA SER A 430 10.66 -7.88 -15.58
C SER A 430 11.97 -7.67 -14.79
N SER A 431 11.92 -7.05 -13.61
CA SER A 431 13.11 -6.64 -12.84
C SER A 431 13.06 -6.93 -11.32
N GLY A 432 12.00 -7.58 -10.86
CA GLY A 432 11.87 -7.98 -9.45
C GLY A 432 12.93 -9.02 -9.02
N PRO A 433 13.20 -9.18 -7.72
CA PRO A 433 14.31 -10.00 -7.27
C PRO A 433 14.14 -11.49 -7.63
N ASP A 434 12.90 -11.93 -7.84
CA ASP A 434 12.54 -13.30 -8.22
C ASP A 434 12.47 -13.52 -9.74
N HIS A 435 12.72 -12.50 -10.56
CA HIS A 435 12.68 -12.61 -12.01
C HIS A 435 13.81 -13.53 -12.51
N ILE A 436 13.45 -14.48 -13.39
CA ILE A 436 14.41 -15.36 -14.05
C ILE A 436 15.07 -14.58 -15.18
N CYS A 437 16.34 -14.22 -15.01
CA CYS A 437 17.13 -13.42 -15.94
C CYS A 437 18.28 -14.22 -16.57
N THR A 438 18.71 -13.79 -17.75
CA THR A 438 19.97 -14.18 -18.37
C THR A 438 21.15 -13.59 -17.62
N SER A 439 22.37 -14.08 -17.89
CA SER A 439 23.59 -13.54 -17.26
C SER A 439 23.84 -12.06 -17.60
N VAL A 440 23.39 -11.59 -18.77
CA VAL A 440 23.51 -10.20 -19.19
C VAL A 440 22.52 -9.32 -18.41
N GLU A 441 21.26 -9.74 -18.34
CA GLU A 441 20.21 -9.04 -17.59
C GLU A 441 20.51 -9.01 -16.08
N LEU A 442 21.10 -10.08 -15.53
CA LEU A 442 21.55 -10.10 -14.14
C LEU A 442 22.68 -9.11 -13.91
N ALA A 443 23.65 -9.02 -14.84
CA ALA A 443 24.77 -8.10 -14.71
C ALA A 443 24.35 -6.62 -14.78
N GLU A 444 23.31 -6.32 -15.57
CA GLU A 444 22.75 -4.97 -15.66
C GLU A 444 21.91 -4.59 -14.44
N SER A 445 21.19 -5.55 -13.85
CA SER A 445 20.21 -5.27 -12.77
C SER A 445 20.77 -5.40 -11.36
N LEU A 446 21.66 -6.38 -11.10
CA LEU A 446 22.15 -6.69 -9.76
C LEU A 446 22.88 -5.53 -9.05
N PRO A 447 23.70 -4.68 -9.70
CA PRO A 447 24.38 -3.56 -9.03
C PRO A 447 23.46 -2.64 -8.24
N ARG A 448 22.28 -2.34 -8.80
CA ARG A 448 21.27 -1.53 -8.12
C ARG A 448 20.77 -2.21 -6.85
N TRP A 449 20.46 -3.50 -6.93
CA TRP A 449 19.96 -4.28 -5.79
C TRP A 449 21.00 -4.47 -4.70
N LEU A 450 22.29 -4.52 -5.05
CA LEU A 450 23.38 -4.56 -4.06
C LEU A 450 23.48 -3.28 -3.23
N VAL A 451 23.16 -2.13 -3.84
CA VAL A 451 23.08 -0.84 -3.16
C VAL A 451 21.82 -0.77 -2.29
N GLU A 452 20.68 -1.19 -2.83
CA GLU A 452 19.41 -1.25 -2.06
C GLU A 452 19.49 -2.23 -0.88
N ASP A 453 20.22 -3.35 -1.00
CA ASP A 453 20.45 -4.32 0.08
C ASP A 453 21.57 -3.89 1.05
N GLY A 454 22.21 -2.74 0.82
CA GLY A 454 23.27 -2.20 1.68
C GLY A 454 24.60 -2.95 1.63
N ILE A 455 24.77 -3.91 0.72
CA ILE A 455 26.02 -4.68 0.54
C ILE A 455 27.09 -3.79 -0.09
N VAL A 456 26.72 -2.94 -1.04
CA VAL A 456 27.63 -2.09 -1.80
C VAL A 456 27.23 -0.62 -1.62
N VAL A 457 28.22 0.30 -1.61
CA VAL A 457 27.95 1.74 -1.48
C VAL A 457 27.58 2.37 -2.83
N HIS A 458 28.34 2.09 -3.90
CA HIS A 458 28.02 2.58 -5.26
C HIS A 458 27.98 1.45 -6.31
N PRO A 459 27.06 1.53 -7.29
CA PRO A 459 26.85 0.44 -8.25
C PRO A 459 28.03 0.22 -9.20
N GLU A 460 28.89 1.23 -9.38
CA GLU A 460 30.05 1.19 -10.28
C GLU A 460 31.35 0.74 -9.59
N ASP A 461 31.32 0.52 -8.27
CA ASP A 461 32.51 0.15 -7.49
C ASP A 461 33.11 -1.18 -7.95
N ALA A 462 34.41 -1.36 -7.72
CA ALA A 462 35.09 -2.60 -8.08
C ALA A 462 34.51 -3.79 -7.29
N PHE A 463 34.06 -3.55 -6.05
CA PHE A 463 33.32 -4.53 -5.27
C PHE A 463 31.98 -4.93 -5.91
N SER A 464 31.21 -3.95 -6.42
CA SER A 464 29.95 -4.20 -7.14
C SER A 464 30.15 -5.12 -8.35
N GLN A 465 31.15 -4.79 -9.17
CA GLN A 465 31.48 -5.55 -10.38
C GLN A 465 31.95 -6.96 -10.04
N GLU A 466 32.70 -7.12 -8.94
CA GLU A 466 33.12 -8.43 -8.46
C GLU A 466 31.94 -9.26 -7.96
N CYS A 467 30.97 -8.68 -7.23
CA CYS A 467 29.74 -9.37 -6.83
C CYS A 467 28.96 -9.89 -8.04
N VAL A 468 28.83 -9.07 -9.10
CA VAL A 468 28.19 -9.49 -10.36
C VAL A 468 28.94 -10.65 -11.00
N ARG A 469 30.27 -10.54 -11.14
CA ARG A 469 31.11 -11.59 -11.71
C ARG A 469 30.96 -12.91 -10.92
N PHE A 470 30.96 -12.82 -9.60
CA PHE A 470 30.84 -13.95 -8.69
C PHE A 470 29.51 -14.70 -8.85
N CYS A 471 28.39 -13.98 -8.95
CA CYS A 471 27.06 -14.56 -9.14
C CYS A 471 26.86 -15.15 -10.55
N VAL A 472 27.30 -14.42 -11.59
CA VAL A 472 27.19 -14.89 -12.99
C VAL A 472 28.01 -16.16 -13.22
N ALA A 473 29.23 -16.24 -12.67
CA ALA A 473 30.08 -17.43 -12.79
C ALA A 473 29.47 -18.70 -12.17
N ARG A 474 28.54 -18.53 -11.22
CA ARG A 474 27.81 -19.62 -10.54
C ARG A 474 26.46 -19.92 -11.18
N GLY A 475 26.11 -19.20 -12.25
CA GLY A 475 24.88 -19.43 -12.99
C GLY A 475 23.63 -19.02 -12.24
N CYS A 476 23.72 -18.06 -11.31
CA CYS A 476 22.55 -17.46 -10.67
C CYS A 476 21.61 -16.93 -11.76
N ARG A 477 20.31 -17.20 -11.60
CA ARG A 477 19.29 -16.84 -12.59
C ARG A 477 18.31 -15.80 -12.07
N SER A 478 18.52 -15.29 -10.86
CA SER A 478 17.69 -14.22 -10.28
C SER A 478 18.51 -13.38 -9.32
N VAL A 479 18.04 -12.16 -9.04
CA VAL A 479 18.67 -11.29 -8.04
C VAL A 479 18.51 -11.89 -6.64
N ARG A 480 17.40 -12.55 -6.29
CA ARG A 480 17.21 -13.21 -4.99
C ARG A 480 18.22 -14.32 -4.78
N GLU A 481 18.42 -15.16 -5.79
CA GLU A 481 19.44 -16.22 -5.74
C GLU A 481 20.85 -15.62 -5.60
N SER A 482 21.13 -14.52 -6.31
CA SER A 482 22.40 -13.80 -6.24
C SER A 482 22.66 -13.21 -4.86
N LEU A 483 21.68 -12.51 -4.28
CA LEU A 483 21.77 -11.95 -2.92
C LEU A 483 21.93 -13.06 -1.87
N SER A 484 21.21 -14.18 -2.01
CA SER A 484 21.37 -15.33 -1.12
C SER A 484 22.80 -15.88 -1.20
N MET A 485 23.32 -16.08 -2.41
CA MET A 485 24.68 -16.59 -2.65
C MET A 485 25.76 -15.64 -2.08
N LEU A 486 25.59 -14.33 -2.25
CA LEU A 486 26.52 -13.33 -1.72
C LEU A 486 26.49 -13.28 -0.20
N ARG A 487 25.31 -13.34 0.42
CA ARG A 487 25.19 -13.43 1.88
C ARG A 487 25.89 -14.66 2.43
N GLU A 488 25.80 -15.82 1.77
CA GLU A 488 26.56 -17.01 2.19
C GLU A 488 28.08 -16.86 2.07
N ALA A 489 28.55 -16.07 1.11
CA ALA A 489 29.97 -15.79 0.93
C ALA A 489 30.50 -14.74 1.91
N LEU A 490 29.66 -13.77 2.27
CA LEU A 490 29.99 -12.63 3.14
C LEU A 490 29.67 -12.88 4.61
N VAL A 491 28.92 -13.94 4.96
CA VAL A 491 28.67 -14.31 6.35
C VAL A 491 29.97 -14.64 7.08
N PHE A 492 29.98 -14.49 8.41
CA PHE A 492 31.12 -14.80 9.27
C PHE A 492 30.67 -15.41 10.60
N ASP A 493 30.22 -16.67 10.55
CA ASP A 493 29.68 -17.39 11.71
C ASP A 493 30.72 -18.35 12.33
N LEU A 494 31.98 -17.92 12.43
CA LEU A 494 33.07 -18.78 12.91
C LEU A 494 32.87 -19.22 14.37
N GLU A 495 32.42 -18.31 15.22
CA GLU A 495 32.16 -18.61 16.63
C GLU A 495 31.04 -19.65 16.82
N ASP A 496 30.00 -19.58 15.99
CA ASP A 496 28.89 -20.54 16.00
C ASP A 496 29.36 -21.92 15.52
N ALA A 497 30.19 -21.98 14.47
CA ALA A 497 30.78 -23.24 14.01
C ALA A 497 31.65 -23.90 15.10
N ILE A 498 32.38 -23.09 15.85
CA ILE A 498 33.20 -23.54 16.98
C ILE A 498 32.33 -23.96 18.17
N ALA A 499 31.26 -23.25 18.47
CA ALA A 499 30.31 -23.63 19.51
C ALA A 499 29.61 -24.96 19.17
N ALA A 500 29.24 -25.16 17.90
CA ALA A 500 28.68 -26.42 17.40
C ALA A 500 29.66 -27.59 17.58
N ALA A 501 30.96 -27.38 17.31
CA ALA A 501 32.00 -28.39 17.53
C ALA A 501 32.19 -28.77 19.01
N LYS A 502 31.80 -27.91 19.96
CA LYS A 502 31.82 -28.23 21.40
C LYS A 502 30.59 -29.05 21.84
N THR A 503 29.56 -29.15 20.99
CA THR A 503 28.31 -29.82 21.34
C THR A 503 28.40 -31.31 20.99
N PRO A 504 28.09 -32.22 21.94
CA PRO A 504 28.07 -33.66 21.67
C PRO A 504 27.09 -34.00 20.53
N GLY A 505 27.52 -34.84 19.58
CA GLY A 505 26.65 -35.32 18.48
C GLY A 505 27.00 -34.84 17.07
N TYR A 506 28.02 -33.98 16.91
CA TYR A 506 28.45 -33.45 15.60
C TYR A 506 29.92 -33.77 15.27
N PRO A 507 30.27 -35.04 14.99
CA PRO A 507 31.67 -35.46 14.80
C PRO A 507 32.35 -34.77 13.60
N ARG A 508 31.62 -34.52 12.52
CA ARG A 508 32.19 -33.93 11.29
C ARG A 508 32.63 -32.47 11.44
N ILE A 509 31.89 -31.65 12.20
CA ILE A 509 32.29 -30.26 12.44
C ILE A 509 33.40 -30.18 13.49
N THR A 510 33.40 -31.13 14.44
CA THR A 510 34.47 -31.27 15.45
C THR A 510 35.81 -31.56 14.78
N GLU A 511 35.89 -32.60 13.93
CA GLU A 511 37.09 -32.93 13.16
C GLU A 511 37.54 -31.76 12.26
N LEU A 512 36.59 -31.03 11.67
CA LEU A 512 36.93 -29.91 10.80
C LEU A 512 37.50 -28.72 11.58
N VAL A 513 36.95 -28.39 12.74
CA VAL A 513 37.48 -27.35 13.64
C VAL A 513 38.86 -27.77 14.16
N GLU A 514 39.07 -29.05 14.49
CA GLU A 514 40.39 -29.58 14.83
C GLU A 514 41.41 -29.37 13.70
N ASP A 515 41.00 -29.67 12.46
CA ASP A 515 41.84 -29.48 11.28
C ASP A 515 42.22 -28.00 11.07
N THR A 516 41.50 -27.01 11.63
CA THR A 516 41.87 -25.59 11.52
C THR A 516 43.09 -25.21 12.35
N PHE A 517 43.39 -25.90 13.46
CA PHE A 517 44.50 -25.54 14.35
C PHE A 517 45.86 -25.60 13.68
N GLU A 518 46.07 -26.54 12.74
CA GLU A 518 47.34 -26.61 12.01
C GLU A 518 47.37 -25.71 10.75
N VAL A 519 46.25 -25.07 10.40
CA VAL A 519 46.16 -24.12 9.27
C VAL A 519 46.31 -22.67 9.74
N VAL A 520 45.76 -22.35 10.91
CA VAL A 520 45.74 -20.99 11.47
C VAL A 520 47.13 -20.34 11.54
N PRO A 521 48.21 -21.00 12.03
CA PRO A 521 49.52 -20.36 12.13
C PRO A 521 50.05 -19.86 10.78
N THR A 522 49.94 -20.71 9.75
CA THR A 522 50.33 -20.35 8.38
C THR A 522 49.44 -19.23 7.85
N LEU A 523 48.11 -19.30 8.02
CA LEU A 523 47.19 -18.26 7.57
C LEU A 523 47.50 -16.89 8.20
N LEU A 524 47.76 -16.85 9.51
CA LEU A 524 48.07 -15.63 10.24
C LEU A 524 49.41 -15.03 9.81
N ALA A 525 50.44 -15.86 9.60
CA ALA A 525 51.74 -15.38 9.11
C ALA A 525 51.62 -14.65 7.76
N TYR A 526 50.89 -15.22 6.79
CA TYR A 526 50.64 -14.54 5.52
C TYR A 526 49.67 -13.35 5.64
N ALA A 527 48.83 -13.29 6.67
CA ALA A 527 47.96 -12.15 6.91
C ALA A 527 48.74 -10.91 7.41
N GLU A 528 49.84 -11.12 8.14
CA GLU A 528 50.72 -10.06 8.64
C GLU A 528 51.64 -9.47 7.57
N GLU A 529 51.94 -10.23 6.51
CA GLU A 529 52.75 -9.73 5.39
C GLU A 529 52.06 -8.58 4.63
N PRO A 530 52.81 -7.56 4.14
CA PRO A 530 52.23 -6.48 3.37
C PRO A 530 51.65 -6.97 2.04
N GLY A 531 50.59 -6.30 1.56
CA GLY A 531 49.90 -6.63 0.30
C GLY A 531 48.66 -7.51 0.48
N PRO A 532 47.86 -7.67 -0.59
CA PRO A 532 46.61 -8.42 -0.55
C PRO A 532 46.84 -9.92 -0.31
N MET A 533 46.00 -10.51 0.52
CA MET A 533 45.98 -11.95 0.81
C MET A 533 45.65 -12.79 -0.42
N SER A 534 44.86 -12.26 -1.36
CA SER A 534 44.56 -12.92 -2.63
C SER A 534 45.81 -13.19 -3.49
N GLU A 535 46.77 -12.25 -3.53
CA GLU A 535 48.05 -12.43 -4.24
C GLU A 535 48.99 -13.43 -3.53
N LYS A 536 48.92 -13.50 -2.20
CA LYS A 536 49.71 -14.41 -1.36
C LYS A 536 49.15 -15.84 -1.32
N LEU A 537 47.88 -16.03 -1.69
CA LEU A 537 47.19 -17.31 -1.61
C LEU A 537 47.94 -18.48 -2.30
N PRO A 538 48.53 -18.34 -3.51
CA PRO A 538 49.26 -19.44 -4.14
C PRO A 538 50.43 -19.95 -3.30
N ALA A 539 51.18 -19.05 -2.65
CA ALA A 539 52.30 -19.38 -1.78
C ALA A 539 51.82 -20.06 -0.50
N LEU A 540 50.79 -19.49 0.16
CA LEU A 540 50.13 -20.08 1.32
C LEU A 540 49.66 -21.52 1.02
N LEU A 541 48.99 -21.73 -0.11
CA LEU A 541 48.52 -23.07 -0.50
C LEU A 541 49.67 -24.02 -0.83
N ALA A 542 50.79 -23.53 -1.37
CA ALA A 542 51.98 -24.35 -1.62
C ALA A 542 52.63 -24.80 -0.31
N GLU A 543 52.71 -23.92 0.68
CA GLU A 543 53.25 -24.23 2.00
C GLU A 543 52.40 -25.26 2.75
N LEU A 544 51.07 -25.07 2.79
CA LEU A 544 50.16 -26.04 3.39
C LEU A 544 50.20 -27.41 2.68
N ARG A 545 50.43 -27.43 1.35
CA ARG A 545 50.67 -28.69 0.62
C ARG A 545 52.00 -29.34 1.00
N GLY A 546 53.04 -28.54 1.24
CA GLY A 546 54.33 -28.98 1.76
C GLY A 546 54.20 -29.60 3.15
N GLN A 547 53.28 -29.10 3.97
CA GLN A 547 52.88 -29.67 5.26
C GLN A 547 51.99 -30.94 5.14
N GLY A 548 51.79 -31.45 3.91
CA GLY A 548 51.07 -32.71 3.65
C GLY A 548 49.56 -32.55 3.43
N ARG A 549 49.01 -31.34 3.45
CA ARG A 549 47.56 -31.11 3.25
C ARG A 549 47.17 -31.14 1.78
N ARG A 550 46.12 -31.88 1.44
CA ARG A 550 45.61 -32.03 0.06
C ARG A 550 44.09 -32.09 0.03
N GLY A 551 43.51 -31.71 -1.10
CA GLY A 551 42.08 -31.84 -1.36
C GLY A 551 41.23 -31.13 -0.28
N PRO A 552 40.18 -31.78 0.26
CA PRO A 552 39.30 -31.17 1.25
C PRO A 552 39.99 -30.68 2.54
N ARG A 553 41.05 -31.36 3.00
CA ARG A 553 41.80 -30.98 4.23
C ARG A 553 42.67 -29.74 4.07
N LEU A 554 42.86 -29.29 2.83
CA LEU A 554 43.51 -28.03 2.50
C LEU A 554 42.49 -26.88 2.45
N HIS A 555 41.37 -27.09 1.76
CA HIS A 555 40.47 -25.99 1.42
C HIS A 555 39.31 -25.77 2.41
N ARG A 556 38.77 -26.84 3.02
CA ARG A 556 37.63 -26.70 3.96
C ARG A 556 38.01 -25.95 5.25
N PRO A 557 39.18 -26.19 5.88
CA PRO A 557 39.55 -25.45 7.09
C PRO A 557 39.75 -23.96 6.81
N LEU A 558 40.43 -23.62 5.71
CA LEU A 558 40.60 -22.22 5.28
C LEU A 558 39.26 -21.54 5.02
N ARG A 559 38.31 -22.23 4.37
CA ARG A 559 36.97 -21.68 4.14
C ARG A 559 36.21 -21.49 5.44
N LEU A 560 36.25 -22.48 6.33
CA LEU A 560 35.62 -22.40 7.65
C LEU A 560 36.16 -21.19 8.43
N LEU A 561 37.47 -20.97 8.41
CA LEU A 561 38.09 -19.82 9.05
C LEU A 561 37.64 -18.48 8.46
N LEU A 562 37.41 -18.40 7.15
CA LEU A 562 37.05 -17.14 6.49
C LEU A 562 35.54 -16.83 6.50
N THR A 563 34.66 -17.84 6.53
CA THR A 563 33.21 -17.64 6.39
C THR A 563 32.37 -18.31 7.50
N GLY A 564 32.98 -19.13 8.35
CA GLY A 564 32.25 -19.99 9.30
C GLY A 564 31.63 -21.23 8.65
N ARG A 565 31.87 -21.49 7.35
CA ARG A 565 31.28 -22.63 6.62
C ARG A 565 32.33 -23.51 5.95
N ALA A 566 32.13 -24.82 6.03
CA ALA A 566 33.02 -25.82 5.43
C ALA A 566 32.92 -25.87 3.89
N GLU A 567 31.72 -25.63 3.37
CA GLU A 567 31.37 -25.70 1.95
C GLU A 567 31.07 -24.31 1.41
N GLY A 568 31.26 -24.12 0.10
CA GLY A 568 31.03 -22.85 -0.57
C GLY A 568 32.06 -22.56 -1.66
N ALA A 569 32.20 -21.28 -2.00
CA ALA A 569 33.05 -20.81 -3.08
C ALA A 569 34.54 -21.18 -2.94
N PRO A 570 35.31 -21.18 -4.04
CA PRO A 570 36.76 -21.30 -3.99
C PRO A 570 37.40 -20.19 -3.16
N ILE A 571 38.45 -20.51 -2.40
CA ILE A 571 39.10 -19.57 -1.47
C ILE A 571 39.64 -18.34 -2.19
N ALA A 572 40.17 -18.50 -3.41
CA ALA A 572 40.69 -17.39 -4.20
C ALA A 572 39.62 -16.32 -4.46
N GLU A 573 38.42 -16.74 -4.86
CA GLU A 573 37.31 -15.84 -5.13
C GLU A 573 36.76 -15.24 -3.83
N LEU A 574 36.69 -16.01 -2.74
CA LEU A 574 36.28 -15.51 -1.43
C LEU A 574 37.20 -14.41 -0.91
N LEU A 575 38.53 -14.61 -0.99
CA LEU A 575 39.48 -13.59 -0.56
C LEU A 575 39.39 -12.32 -1.40
N GLN A 576 39.25 -12.45 -2.71
CA GLN A 576 39.07 -11.30 -3.60
C GLN A 576 37.79 -10.52 -3.24
N LEU A 577 36.67 -11.22 -2.99
CA LEU A 577 35.41 -10.61 -2.58
C LEU A 577 35.54 -9.89 -1.24
N LEU A 578 36.14 -10.53 -0.23
CA LEU A 578 36.31 -9.96 1.12
C LEU A 578 37.28 -8.77 1.17
N GLU A 579 38.32 -8.78 0.33
CA GLU A 579 39.27 -7.66 0.22
C GLU A 579 38.61 -6.41 -0.37
N LEU A 580 37.76 -6.59 -1.38
CA LEU A 580 37.00 -5.50 -1.98
C LEU A 580 35.89 -5.01 -1.04
N ALA A 581 35.19 -5.93 -0.37
CA ALA A 581 34.19 -5.60 0.66
C ALA A 581 34.77 -4.74 1.78
N GLN A 582 36.01 -5.02 2.22
CA GLN A 582 36.66 -4.21 3.25
C GLN A 582 36.93 -2.77 2.79
N LYS A 583 37.16 -2.54 1.50
CA LYS A 583 37.50 -1.21 0.95
C LYS A 583 36.25 -0.40 0.57
N GLU A 584 35.27 -1.06 -0.04
CA GLU A 584 34.15 -0.43 -0.77
C GLU A 584 32.77 -0.96 -0.33
N GLY A 585 32.70 -1.90 0.61
CA GLY A 585 31.45 -2.48 1.09
C GLY A 585 30.61 -1.52 1.95
N GLY A 586 29.29 -1.66 1.86
CA GLY A 586 28.32 -0.98 2.71
C GLY A 586 28.12 -1.68 4.06
N ASP A 587 27.15 -1.21 4.83
CA ASP A 587 26.89 -1.69 6.21
C ASP A 587 26.50 -3.19 6.26
N GLU A 588 25.92 -3.73 5.18
CA GLU A 588 25.50 -5.14 5.08
C GLU A 588 26.55 -6.03 4.39
N ALA A 589 27.75 -5.51 4.07
CA ALA A 589 28.85 -6.30 3.49
C ALA A 589 29.49 -7.31 4.47
N GLY A 590 29.03 -7.30 5.73
CA GLY A 590 29.50 -8.19 6.79
C GLY A 590 30.81 -7.74 7.42
N VAL A 591 31.41 -8.64 8.21
CA VAL A 591 32.64 -8.36 8.97
C VAL A 591 33.83 -8.19 8.02
N ARG A 592 34.62 -7.12 8.22
CA ARG A 592 35.81 -6.83 7.41
C ARG A 592 36.85 -7.93 7.52
N LEU A 593 37.58 -8.20 6.43
CA LEU A 593 38.59 -9.27 6.40
C LEU A 593 39.63 -9.14 7.54
N ALA A 594 40.08 -7.91 7.84
CA ALA A 594 41.00 -7.64 8.95
C ALA A 594 40.40 -8.03 10.31
N ASP A 595 39.12 -7.73 10.53
CA ASP A 595 38.43 -8.07 11.78
C ASP A 595 38.20 -9.59 11.89
N ARG A 596 37.95 -10.29 10.77
CA ARG A 596 37.90 -11.76 10.72
C ARG A 596 39.24 -12.36 11.14
N VAL A 597 40.34 -11.87 10.57
CA VAL A 597 41.70 -12.31 10.90
C VAL A 597 42.02 -12.04 12.38
N ALA A 598 41.63 -10.87 12.90
CA ALA A 598 41.80 -10.54 14.30
C ALA A 598 41.02 -11.51 15.22
N LEU A 599 39.79 -11.85 14.86
CA LEU A 599 38.98 -12.81 15.61
C LEU A 599 39.60 -14.22 15.57
N ILE A 600 40.08 -14.67 14.40
CA ILE A 600 40.81 -15.95 14.27
C ILE A 600 42.01 -15.95 15.20
N HIS A 601 42.84 -14.90 15.18
CA HIS A 601 43.98 -14.77 16.07
C HIS A 601 43.54 -14.84 17.54
N GLN A 602 42.48 -14.13 17.93
CA GLN A 602 41.97 -14.13 19.31
C GLN A 602 41.48 -15.51 19.77
N ILE A 603 40.68 -16.19 18.94
CA ILE A 603 40.09 -17.49 19.26
C ILE A 603 41.19 -18.56 19.42
N PHE A 604 42.13 -18.60 18.47
CA PHE A 604 43.11 -19.67 18.37
C PHE A 604 44.41 -19.40 19.14
N SER A 605 44.63 -18.17 19.64
CA SER A 605 45.74 -17.84 20.55
C SER A 605 45.36 -17.92 22.04
N SER A 606 44.08 -18.13 22.36
CA SER A 606 43.59 -18.21 23.75
C SER A 606 43.84 -19.60 24.38
N PRO A 607 44.21 -19.70 25.68
CA PRO A 607 44.63 -20.97 26.31
C PRO A 607 43.60 -22.09 26.55
N PRO A 608 42.26 -21.96 26.36
CA PRO A 608 41.36 -23.07 26.74
C PRO A 608 41.09 -24.07 25.61
N PHE A 609 41.49 -23.83 24.36
CA PHE A 609 41.15 -24.76 23.26
C PHE A 609 42.05 -26.00 23.16
N SER A 610 43.25 -25.97 23.75
CA SER A 610 44.15 -27.13 23.77
C SER A 610 43.72 -28.23 24.76
N HIS A 611 42.77 -27.97 25.66
CA HIS A 611 42.42 -28.91 26.75
C HIS A 611 40.99 -29.48 26.73
N VAL A 612 40.09 -29.02 25.83
CA VAL A 612 38.67 -29.44 25.87
C VAL A 612 38.39 -30.74 25.08
N LEU A 613 39.35 -31.29 24.33
CA LEU A 613 39.13 -32.46 23.47
C LEU A 613 39.51 -33.82 24.10
N ASN A 614 40.06 -33.86 25.31
CA ASN A 614 40.48 -35.12 25.96
C ASN A 614 39.44 -35.76 26.90
N ALA A 615 38.22 -35.23 27.01
CA ALA A 615 37.21 -35.77 27.94
C ALA A 615 36.23 -36.80 27.32
N GLY A 616 36.33 -37.10 26.02
CA GLY A 616 35.37 -37.96 25.31
C GLY A 616 35.81 -39.40 24.99
N ALA A 617 37.08 -39.76 25.22
CA ALA A 617 37.64 -41.04 24.74
C ALA A 617 37.79 -42.14 25.82
N VAL A 618 36.96 -42.12 26.87
CA VAL A 618 36.91 -43.21 27.88
C VAL A 618 35.47 -43.64 28.14
N ALA A 619 34.85 -44.30 27.17
CA ALA A 619 33.74 -45.24 27.39
C ALA A 619 33.39 -45.94 26.07
N PHE A 620 34.09 -47.02 25.73
CA PHE A 620 33.56 -48.20 25.01
C PHE A 620 34.70 -49.23 24.85
N VAL A 621 35.04 -49.90 25.96
CA VAL A 621 35.60 -51.26 25.96
C VAL A 621 34.95 -52.01 27.12
N ASN A 622 33.99 -52.87 26.78
CA ASN A 622 33.91 -54.24 27.27
C ASN A 622 33.10 -55.05 26.26
#